data_AF-A0A9D4NUJ5-F1
#
_entry.id   AF-A0A9D4NUJ5-F1
#
_cell.length_a   1.000
_cell.length_b   1.000
_cell.length_c   1.000
_cell.angle_alpha   90.00
_cell.angle_beta   90.00
_cell.angle_gamma   90.00
#
_symmetry.space_group_name_H-M   'P 1'
#
loop_
_entity.id
_entity.type
_entity.pdbx_description
1 polymer ?
#
loop_
_entity_poly.entity_id
_entity_poly.type
_entity_poly.pdbx_seq_one_letter_code
_entity_poly.pdbx_strand_id
1 'polypeptide(L)'
;MSRPERDWRIFFYIVRPIKNKYQRDIHIVDIFESGFQYLKYFTFRIDYNRYDYGKHNIRLSSDVFKRIIRKSIFIFMVICYPILLLLFNNNDYLISIKILEQMVHSNGVDLLLFEMIIMMILVETMWLRLLRSILNYKSSENDFFIEYENFDDDKQLTMKMRRYLIQFYTFSEYGSIVVYDISMFGLFIMTMMHTYFCIEYYFNDRITFIQMITDIPMFAITCNHVSYLLGHLLLSINFQLFLIEFFKSQLKHLLRISQFMLMDYRPTKRSYYLAKQLFWSNFQRKYVQLYSETIGFNRTFSIVLFYMETISKLSILMSTIFYSKQIHMSVYNSTALIGLMSSFCYTTCLYARITDLPSCNQQCSRTISYWLARQTRFMIYRPQWRQSIKSNLFMQTMTNNQFGFTCGQLFFMTKFKYIEILMMNLPLILLFYKKICISSSIY
;
A
#
# COMPACT_ATOMS: atom_id res chain seq x y z
N MET A 1 5.13 21.62 -33.45
CA MET A 1 5.68 20.31 -33.87
C MET A 1 6.87 19.97 -32.98
N SER A 2 6.62 19.34 -31.83
CA SER A 2 7.66 18.81 -30.95
C SER A 2 7.89 17.34 -31.30
N ARG A 3 9.15 16.98 -31.58
CA ARG A 3 9.55 15.61 -31.93
C ARG A 3 9.29 14.68 -30.74
N PRO A 4 8.85 13.43 -30.95
CA PRO A 4 8.81 12.42 -29.90
C PRO A 4 10.24 11.99 -29.59
N GLU A 5 10.74 12.29 -28.39
CA GLU A 5 11.94 11.65 -27.87
C GLU A 5 11.70 10.14 -27.84
N ARG A 6 12.56 9.39 -28.55
CA ARG A 6 12.48 7.94 -28.64
C ARG A 6 12.97 7.34 -27.31
N ASP A 7 12.05 6.75 -26.55
CA ASP A 7 12.29 5.92 -25.37
C ASP A 7 12.98 4.59 -25.74
N TRP A 8 14.26 4.62 -26.10
CA TRP A 8 15.12 3.42 -26.16
C TRP A 8 15.94 3.24 -24.87
N ARG A 9 15.38 3.57 -23.71
CA ARG A 9 15.98 3.31 -22.39
C ARG A 9 15.54 1.94 -21.86
N ILE A 10 15.94 0.86 -22.54
CA ILE A 10 15.59 -0.51 -22.11
C ILE A 10 16.46 -0.97 -20.92
N PHE A 11 17.63 -0.36 -20.70
CA PHE A 11 18.55 -0.72 -19.60
C PHE A 11 18.76 0.36 -18.53
N PHE A 12 18.12 1.54 -18.67
CA PHE A 12 18.16 2.63 -17.68
C PHE A 12 16.79 2.82 -17.02
N TYR A 13 16.21 1.75 -16.47
CA TYR A 13 14.97 1.82 -15.67
C TYR A 13 15.21 2.28 -14.22
N ILE A 14 16.36 2.86 -13.90
CA ILE A 14 16.58 3.65 -12.68
C ILE A 14 16.20 5.11 -13.00
N VAL A 15 14.95 5.35 -13.36
CA VAL A 15 14.41 6.70 -13.50
C VAL A 15 13.51 6.93 -12.30
N ARG A 16 14.06 7.60 -11.29
CA ARG A 16 13.25 8.31 -10.29
C ARG A 16 12.27 9.19 -11.07
N PRO A 17 10.94 9.07 -10.88
CA PRO A 17 10.00 9.97 -11.53
C PRO A 17 10.16 11.43 -11.05
N ILE A 18 10.95 11.70 -10.00
CA ILE A 18 11.04 13.03 -9.40
C ILE A 18 12.49 13.36 -9.06
N LYS A 19 13.08 14.28 -9.83
CA LYS A 19 14.35 14.96 -9.52
C LYS A 19 14.07 16.42 -9.16
N ASN A 20 13.03 16.68 -8.38
CA ASN A 20 12.79 18.02 -7.86
C ASN A 20 13.63 18.17 -6.58
N LYS A 21 14.60 19.09 -6.63
CA LYS A 21 15.23 19.60 -5.41
C LYS A 21 14.11 20.07 -4.50
N TYR A 22 13.95 19.48 -3.31
CA TYR A 22 13.07 20.03 -2.29
C TYR A 22 13.50 21.48 -2.03
N GLN A 23 12.74 22.43 -2.57
CA GLN A 23 12.79 23.81 -2.10
C GLN A 23 12.27 23.83 -0.67
N ARG A 24 12.69 24.82 0.13
CA ARG A 24 12.44 24.87 1.58
C ARG A 24 10.95 24.89 1.96
N ASP A 25 10.05 25.06 0.99
CA ASP A 25 8.59 25.12 1.18
C ASP A 25 7.90 23.97 0.43
N ILE A 26 7.82 22.79 1.06
CA ILE A 26 7.03 21.67 0.54
C ILE A 26 5.55 21.95 0.83
N HIS A 27 4.70 21.87 -0.19
CA HIS A 27 3.25 21.93 -0.05
C HIS A 27 2.64 20.53 -0.12
N ILE A 28 1.47 20.33 0.49
CA ILE A 28 0.81 19.01 0.47
C ILE A 28 0.33 18.66 -0.94
N VAL A 29 0.01 19.66 -1.76
CA VAL A 29 -0.28 19.46 -3.19
C VAL A 29 0.88 18.78 -3.91
N ASP A 30 2.13 19.15 -3.60
CA ASP A 30 3.31 18.52 -4.21
C ASP A 30 3.42 17.04 -3.83
N ILE A 31 3.03 16.71 -2.60
CA ILE A 31 2.98 15.33 -2.10
C ILE A 31 1.90 14.54 -2.85
N PHE A 32 0.72 15.12 -3.08
CA PHE A 32 -0.34 14.49 -3.85
C PHE A 32 0.04 14.29 -5.31
N GLU A 33 0.72 15.25 -5.93
CA GLU A 33 1.23 15.09 -7.30
C GLU A 33 2.24 13.94 -7.36
N SER A 34 3.19 13.91 -6.42
CA SER A 34 4.20 12.84 -6.34
C SER A 34 3.55 11.47 -6.16
N GLY A 35 2.57 11.38 -5.26
CA GLY A 35 1.75 10.19 -5.04
C GLY A 35 0.99 9.72 -6.27
N PHE A 36 0.37 10.65 -7.00
CA PHE A 36 -0.32 10.35 -8.25
C PHE A 36 0.64 9.78 -9.28
N GLN A 37 1.86 10.34 -9.41
CA GLN A 37 2.87 9.81 -10.33
C GLN A 37 3.32 8.39 -9.93
N TYR A 38 3.52 8.11 -8.62
CA TYR A 38 3.84 6.75 -8.16
C TYR A 38 2.72 5.75 -8.46
N LEU A 39 1.46 6.10 -8.17
CA LEU A 39 0.31 5.25 -8.48
C LEU A 39 0.16 5.05 -9.99
N LYS A 40 0.30 6.11 -10.79
CA LYS A 40 0.24 6.04 -12.25
C LYS A 40 1.28 5.07 -12.81
N TYR A 41 2.52 5.18 -12.34
CA TYR A 41 3.62 4.37 -12.82
C TYR A 41 3.57 2.92 -12.32
N PHE A 42 3.48 2.71 -11.01
CA PHE A 42 3.59 1.39 -10.37
C PHE A 42 2.26 0.65 -10.21
N THR A 43 1.14 1.35 -10.09
CA THR A 43 -0.15 0.73 -9.76
C THR A 43 -1.10 0.69 -10.93
N PHE A 44 -1.17 1.72 -11.77
CA PHE A 44 -2.13 1.79 -12.86
C PHE A 44 -1.53 1.35 -14.20
N ARG A 45 -0.23 1.59 -14.41
CA ARG A 45 0.53 1.27 -15.64
C ARG A 45 0.01 1.96 -16.90
N ILE A 46 -0.89 2.93 -16.77
CA ILE A 46 -1.42 3.76 -17.85
C ILE A 46 -0.89 5.18 -17.66
N ASP A 47 -0.40 5.78 -18.74
CA ASP A 47 -0.05 7.19 -18.76
C ASP A 47 -1.27 8.03 -19.15
N TYR A 48 -1.81 8.79 -18.20
CA TYR A 48 -2.93 9.71 -18.37
C TYR A 48 -2.81 10.89 -17.41
N ASN A 49 -3.52 11.98 -17.74
CA ASN A 49 -3.61 13.17 -16.90
C ASN A 49 -4.88 13.14 -16.05
N ARG A 50 -4.84 13.74 -14.86
CA ARG A 50 -6.01 13.91 -13.97
C ARG A 50 -7.16 14.64 -14.67
N TYR A 51 -6.84 15.65 -15.46
CA TYR A 51 -7.82 16.41 -16.25
C TYR A 51 -8.59 15.53 -17.24
N ASP A 52 -7.89 14.63 -17.94
CA ASP A 52 -8.51 13.70 -18.89
C ASP A 52 -9.39 12.68 -18.16
N TYR A 53 -8.97 12.24 -16.97
CA TYR A 53 -9.79 11.39 -16.10
C TYR A 53 -11.10 12.10 -15.70
N GLY A 54 -11.01 13.31 -15.16
CA GLY A 54 -12.18 14.08 -14.71
C GLY A 54 -13.17 14.39 -15.84
N LYS A 55 -12.65 14.64 -17.05
CA LYS A 55 -13.48 14.84 -18.25
C LYS A 55 -14.00 13.57 -18.89
N HIS A 56 -13.75 12.40 -18.30
CA HIS A 56 -14.14 11.10 -18.86
C HIS A 56 -13.57 10.87 -20.28
N ASN A 57 -12.41 11.44 -20.55
CA ASN A 57 -11.80 11.55 -21.87
C ASN A 57 -10.37 10.98 -21.90
N ILE A 58 -10.11 9.91 -21.15
CA ILE A 58 -8.88 9.13 -21.31
C ILE A 58 -8.86 8.62 -22.74
N ARG A 59 -8.08 9.29 -23.59
CA ARG A 59 -7.88 8.87 -24.98
C ARG A 59 -7.09 7.58 -24.96
N LEU A 60 -7.80 6.46 -25.11
CA LEU A 60 -7.22 5.17 -25.45
C LEU A 60 -6.70 5.23 -26.89
N SER A 61 -5.64 6.01 -27.10
CA SER A 61 -4.89 5.98 -28.35
C SER A 61 -4.40 4.56 -28.59
N SER A 62 -4.28 4.19 -29.87
CA SER A 62 -3.74 2.88 -30.27
C SER A 62 -2.41 2.58 -29.55
N ASP A 63 -1.58 3.60 -29.30
CA ASP A 63 -0.28 3.46 -28.65
C ASP A 63 -0.37 3.19 -27.13
N VAL A 64 -1.33 3.78 -26.42
CA VAL A 64 -1.56 3.47 -25.00
C VAL A 64 -2.03 2.02 -24.86
N PHE A 65 -2.98 1.60 -25.71
CA PHE A 65 -3.47 0.23 -25.71
C PHE A 65 -2.39 -0.80 -26.05
N LYS A 66 -1.56 -0.53 -27.07
CA LYS A 66 -0.38 -1.35 -27.40
C LYS A 66 0.60 -1.47 -26.24
N ARG A 67 0.85 -0.38 -25.50
CA ARG A 67 1.73 -0.40 -24.31
C ARG A 67 1.16 -1.27 -23.20
N ILE A 68 -0.15 -1.20 -22.94
CA ILE A 68 -0.82 -2.07 -21.96
C ILE A 68 -0.68 -3.53 -22.37
N ILE A 69 -1.04 -3.87 -23.62
CA ILE A 69 -0.92 -5.25 -24.14
C ILE A 69 0.51 -5.76 -24.02
N ARG A 70 1.51 -4.96 -24.46
CA ARG A 70 2.92 -5.36 -24.40
C ARG A 70 3.37 -5.64 -22.97
N LYS A 71 3.00 -4.78 -22.02
CA LYS A 71 3.30 -5.01 -20.59
C LYS A 71 2.62 -6.28 -20.09
N SER A 72 1.34 -6.50 -20.41
CA SER A 72 0.62 -7.72 -20.02
C SER A 72 1.27 -8.98 -20.59
N ILE A 73 1.63 -9.01 -21.87
CA ILE A 73 2.32 -10.17 -22.48
C ILE A 73 3.65 -10.43 -21.78
N PHE A 74 4.43 -9.38 -21.49
CA PHE A 74 5.70 -9.52 -20.78
C PHE A 74 5.52 -10.11 -19.38
N ILE A 75 4.51 -9.66 -18.65
CA ILE A 75 4.15 -10.19 -17.34
C ILE A 75 3.73 -11.67 -17.43
N PHE A 76 2.91 -12.04 -18.42
CA PHE A 76 2.56 -13.44 -18.62
C PHE A 76 3.78 -14.29 -18.95
N MET A 77 4.74 -13.79 -19.73
CA MET A 77 6.01 -14.50 -19.96
C MET A 77 6.79 -14.70 -18.64
N VAL A 78 6.84 -13.68 -17.78
CA VAL A 78 7.47 -13.77 -16.45
C VAL A 78 6.77 -14.79 -15.56
N ILE A 79 5.44 -14.94 -15.63
CA ILE A 79 4.68 -15.95 -14.86
C ILE A 79 4.87 -17.35 -15.47
N CYS A 80 4.89 -17.46 -16.80
CA CYS A 80 5.07 -18.72 -17.49
C CYS A 80 6.46 -19.33 -17.23
N TYR A 81 7.52 -18.52 -17.17
CA TYR A 81 8.88 -19.01 -16.93
C TYR A 81 9.03 -19.89 -15.66
N PRO A 82 8.68 -19.46 -14.44
CA PRO A 82 8.75 -20.29 -13.24
C PRO A 82 7.77 -21.47 -13.28
N ILE A 83 6.62 -21.35 -13.96
CA ILE A 83 5.70 -22.49 -14.17
C ILE A 83 6.38 -23.55 -15.03
N LEU A 84 7.05 -23.15 -16.11
CA LEU A 84 7.78 -24.07 -16.99
C LEU A 84 8.95 -24.71 -16.24
N LEU A 85 9.67 -23.98 -15.39
CA LEU A 85 10.71 -24.55 -14.53
C LEU A 85 10.15 -25.63 -13.57
N LEU A 86 8.99 -25.39 -12.97
CA LEU A 86 8.33 -26.35 -12.07
C LEU A 86 7.82 -27.59 -12.81
N LEU A 87 7.21 -27.43 -13.98
CA LEU A 87 6.60 -28.53 -14.74
C LEU A 87 7.64 -29.35 -15.52
N PHE A 88 8.66 -28.70 -16.08
CA PHE A 88 9.64 -29.29 -16.99
C PHE A 88 11.04 -29.30 -16.38
N ASN A 89 11.16 -29.79 -15.14
CA ASN A 89 12.39 -29.79 -14.36
C ASN A 89 13.57 -30.54 -15.03
N ASN A 90 13.31 -31.47 -15.95
CA ASN A 90 14.34 -32.27 -16.64
C ASN A 90 14.32 -32.05 -18.17
N ASN A 91 14.30 -30.80 -18.63
CA ASN A 91 14.24 -30.48 -20.06
C ASN A 91 15.57 -29.92 -20.59
N ASP A 92 15.86 -30.17 -21.87
CA ASP A 92 17.06 -29.70 -22.56
C ASP A 92 17.07 -28.19 -22.83
N TYR A 93 15.94 -27.50 -22.58
CA TYR A 93 15.77 -26.07 -22.86
C TYR A 93 15.83 -25.16 -21.63
N LEU A 94 15.62 -25.66 -20.41
CA LEU A 94 15.61 -24.86 -19.18
C LEU A 94 16.51 -25.50 -18.12
N ILE A 95 17.08 -24.67 -17.24
CA ILE A 95 17.91 -25.17 -16.13
C ILE A 95 17.02 -25.94 -15.15
N SER A 96 17.47 -27.13 -14.72
CA SER A 96 16.75 -27.89 -13.71
C SER A 96 16.76 -27.18 -12.35
N ILE A 97 15.69 -27.34 -11.58
CA ILE A 97 15.59 -26.82 -10.21
C ILE A 97 16.72 -27.38 -9.35
N LYS A 98 17.15 -28.64 -9.57
CA LYS A 98 18.28 -29.23 -8.84
C LYS A 98 19.59 -28.48 -9.08
N ILE A 99 19.83 -28.05 -10.31
CA ILE A 99 21.02 -27.23 -10.64
C ILE A 99 20.90 -25.86 -9.96
N LEU A 100 19.71 -25.26 -9.97
CA LEU A 100 19.46 -23.97 -9.33
C LEU A 100 19.61 -24.05 -7.79
N GLU A 101 19.16 -25.14 -7.17
CA GLU A 101 19.39 -25.44 -5.75
C GLU A 101 20.89 -25.56 -5.42
N GLN A 102 21.68 -26.16 -6.31
CA GLN A 102 23.13 -26.25 -6.16
C GLN A 102 23.80 -24.89 -6.28
N MET A 103 23.39 -24.05 -7.23
CA MET A 103 23.93 -22.68 -7.41
C MET A 103 23.71 -21.81 -6.16
N VAL A 104 22.56 -21.98 -5.51
CA VAL A 104 22.11 -21.14 -4.38
C VAL A 104 22.48 -21.76 -3.02
N HIS A 105 22.99 -23.00 -3.02
CA HIS A 105 23.22 -23.82 -1.83
C HIS A 105 21.99 -23.87 -0.91
N SER A 106 20.83 -24.19 -1.49
CA SER A 106 19.54 -24.16 -0.81
C SER A 106 18.68 -25.36 -1.18
N ASN A 107 17.89 -25.85 -0.23
CA ASN A 107 16.92 -26.91 -0.50
C ASN A 107 15.51 -26.33 -0.65
N GLY A 108 14.69 -26.89 -1.54
CA GLY A 108 13.29 -26.50 -1.67
C GLY A 108 13.08 -25.17 -2.38
N VAL A 109 13.84 -24.91 -3.45
CA VAL A 109 13.63 -23.71 -4.28
C VAL A 109 12.31 -23.78 -5.06
N ASP A 110 11.80 -24.99 -5.28
CA ASP A 110 10.47 -25.25 -5.79
C ASP A 110 9.37 -24.48 -5.03
N LEU A 111 9.45 -24.42 -3.69
CA LEU A 111 8.52 -23.64 -2.86
C LEU A 111 8.63 -22.13 -3.13
N LEU A 112 9.84 -21.60 -3.27
CA LEU A 112 10.04 -20.17 -3.54
C LEU A 112 9.50 -19.79 -4.92
N LEU A 113 9.72 -20.65 -5.92
CA LEU A 113 9.17 -20.46 -7.27
C LEU A 113 7.63 -20.51 -7.24
N PHE A 114 7.06 -21.48 -6.50
CA PHE A 114 5.62 -21.60 -6.33
C PHE A 114 5.00 -20.36 -5.67
N GLU A 115 5.61 -19.87 -4.59
CA GLU A 115 5.16 -18.64 -3.93
C GLU A 115 5.27 -17.44 -4.86
N MET A 116 6.38 -17.32 -5.59
CA MET A 116 6.58 -16.24 -6.57
C MET A 116 5.47 -16.23 -7.64
N ILE A 117 5.07 -17.40 -8.15
CA ILE A 117 3.96 -17.52 -9.10
C ILE A 117 2.66 -17.01 -8.49
N ILE A 118 2.31 -17.47 -7.29
CA ILE A 118 1.06 -17.06 -6.61
C ILE A 118 1.07 -15.54 -6.39
N MET A 119 2.18 -15.01 -5.87
CA MET A 119 2.36 -13.58 -5.61
C MET A 119 2.19 -12.74 -6.87
N MET A 120 2.81 -13.16 -7.98
CA MET A 120 2.65 -12.48 -9.27
C MET A 120 1.19 -12.52 -9.74
N ILE A 121 0.53 -13.68 -9.70
CA ILE A 121 -0.89 -13.81 -10.08
C ILE A 121 -1.77 -12.89 -9.21
N LEU A 122 -1.56 -12.85 -7.89
CA LEU A 122 -2.33 -12.00 -6.99
C LEU A 122 -2.14 -10.52 -7.31
N VAL A 123 -0.90 -10.06 -7.48
CA VAL A 123 -0.64 -8.64 -7.81
C VAL A 123 -1.20 -8.27 -9.19
N GLU A 124 -1.11 -9.17 -10.17
CA GLU A 124 -1.63 -8.91 -11.51
C GLU A 124 -3.16 -8.91 -11.57
N THR A 125 -3.82 -9.78 -10.79
CA THR A 125 -5.29 -9.74 -10.65
C THR A 125 -5.75 -8.47 -9.93
N MET A 126 -4.99 -7.99 -8.94
CA MET A 126 -5.22 -6.67 -8.32
C MET A 126 -5.09 -5.55 -9.34
N TRP A 127 -4.01 -5.54 -10.13
CA TRP A 127 -3.79 -4.56 -11.19
C TRP A 127 -4.96 -4.53 -12.18
N LEU A 128 -5.40 -5.68 -12.70
CA LEU A 128 -6.52 -5.76 -13.63
C LEU A 128 -7.81 -5.18 -13.06
N ARG A 129 -8.09 -5.39 -11.76
CA ARG A 129 -9.26 -4.81 -11.09
C ARG A 129 -9.16 -3.29 -10.99
N LEU A 130 -8.00 -2.76 -10.62
CA LEU A 130 -7.76 -1.32 -10.53
C LEU A 130 -7.80 -0.66 -11.91
N LEU A 131 -7.18 -1.29 -12.91
CA LEU A 131 -7.21 -0.87 -14.31
C LEU A 131 -8.65 -0.74 -14.81
N ARG A 132 -9.48 -1.77 -14.56
CA ARG A 132 -10.90 -1.75 -14.92
C ARG A 132 -11.64 -0.62 -14.21
N SER A 133 -11.32 -0.34 -12.95
CA SER A 133 -11.92 0.77 -12.21
C SER A 133 -11.61 2.12 -12.87
N ILE A 134 -10.35 2.31 -13.29
CA ILE A 134 -9.89 3.53 -13.95
C ILE A 134 -10.55 3.71 -15.31
N LEU A 135 -10.51 2.68 -16.16
CA LEU A 135 -11.07 2.75 -17.51
C LEU A 135 -12.60 2.98 -17.51
N ASN A 136 -13.28 2.58 -16.43
CA ASN A 136 -14.71 2.83 -16.25
C ASN A 136 -15.02 4.11 -15.47
N TYR A 137 -14.02 4.94 -15.16
CA TYR A 137 -14.16 6.17 -14.38
C TYR A 137 -14.83 5.96 -13.01
N LYS A 138 -14.49 4.85 -12.35
CA LYS A 138 -15.02 4.46 -11.03
C LYS A 138 -13.93 4.42 -9.95
N SER A 139 -12.75 4.98 -10.23
CA SER A 139 -11.61 5.00 -9.31
C SER A 139 -11.73 6.19 -8.38
N SER A 140 -12.17 5.91 -7.16
CA SER A 140 -12.28 6.94 -6.12
C SER A 140 -10.95 7.55 -5.71
N GLU A 141 -9.82 6.86 -5.94
CA GLU A 141 -8.49 7.43 -5.73
C GLU A 141 -8.23 8.59 -6.70
N ASN A 142 -8.67 8.46 -7.96
CA ASN A 142 -8.51 9.53 -8.94
C ASN A 142 -9.47 10.69 -8.70
N ASP A 143 -10.70 10.40 -8.28
CA ASP A 143 -11.65 11.42 -7.88
C ASP A 143 -11.08 12.28 -6.74
N PHE A 144 -10.44 11.63 -5.76
CA PHE A 144 -9.71 12.31 -4.69
C PHE A 144 -8.60 13.23 -5.24
N PHE A 145 -7.77 12.75 -6.16
CA PHE A 145 -6.71 13.59 -6.74
C PHE A 145 -7.21 14.79 -7.53
N ILE A 146 -8.40 14.70 -8.14
CA ILE A 146 -9.02 15.81 -8.86
C ILE A 146 -9.55 16.85 -7.87
N GLU A 147 -10.22 16.40 -6.81
CA GLU A 147 -10.74 17.29 -5.77
C GLU A 147 -9.62 18.07 -5.05
N TYR A 148 -8.47 17.41 -4.84
CA TYR A 148 -7.33 17.95 -4.11
C TYR A 148 -6.27 18.63 -5.00
N GLU A 149 -6.53 18.85 -6.29
CA GLU A 149 -5.60 19.51 -7.21
C GLU A 149 -5.27 20.95 -6.77
N ASN A 150 -6.26 21.68 -6.26
CA ASN A 150 -6.11 23.06 -5.77
C ASN A 150 -6.15 23.15 -4.24
N PHE A 151 -5.59 22.15 -3.55
CA PHE A 151 -5.61 22.11 -2.09
C PHE A 151 -4.79 23.27 -1.49
N ASP A 152 -5.47 24.11 -0.71
CA ASP A 152 -4.87 25.26 -0.03
C ASP A 152 -4.47 24.87 1.40
N ASP A 153 -3.18 24.60 1.57
CA ASP A 153 -2.56 24.21 2.85
C ASP A 153 -2.94 25.12 4.01
N ASP A 154 -2.94 26.44 3.78
CA ASP A 154 -3.05 27.44 4.83
C ASP A 154 -4.51 27.65 5.26
N LYS A 155 -5.47 27.40 4.37
CA LYS A 155 -6.90 27.44 4.70
C LYS A 155 -7.42 26.16 5.35
N GLN A 156 -6.88 25.01 4.95
CA GLN A 156 -7.48 23.71 5.30
C GLN A 156 -6.81 23.04 6.50
N LEU A 157 -5.53 23.33 6.75
CA LEU A 157 -4.76 22.68 7.81
C LEU A 157 -4.15 23.67 8.80
N THR A 158 -4.06 23.22 10.05
CA THR A 158 -3.27 23.97 11.04
C THR A 158 -1.77 23.79 10.75
N MET A 159 -0.98 24.83 11.00
CA MET A 159 0.48 24.81 10.77
C MET A 159 1.18 23.62 11.45
N LYS A 160 0.70 23.20 12.64
CA LYS A 160 1.22 22.03 13.36
C LYS A 160 0.93 20.72 12.64
N MET A 161 -0.26 20.59 12.05
CA MET A 161 -0.65 19.39 11.29
C MET A 161 0.07 19.32 9.96
N ARG A 162 0.18 20.45 9.25
CA ARG A 162 0.96 20.55 8.02
C ARG A 162 2.40 20.09 8.24
N ARG A 163 3.08 20.64 9.25
CA ARG A 163 4.44 20.23 9.61
C ARG A 163 4.55 18.73 9.94
N TYR A 164 3.62 18.19 10.72
CA TYR A 164 3.59 16.76 11.04
C TYR A 164 3.46 15.88 9.79
N LEU A 165 2.51 16.20 8.90
CA LEU A 165 2.25 15.44 7.68
C LEU A 165 3.44 15.48 6.72
N ILE A 166 4.06 16.65 6.53
CA ILE A 166 5.24 16.80 5.69
C ILE A 166 6.42 16.00 6.26
N GLN A 167 6.67 16.11 7.56
CA GLN A 167 7.74 15.33 8.21
C GLN A 167 7.51 13.83 8.10
N PHE A 168 6.26 13.39 8.33
CA PHE A 168 5.88 11.99 8.20
C PHE A 168 6.09 11.47 6.79
N TYR A 169 5.59 12.20 5.77
CA TYR A 169 5.78 11.83 4.37
C TYR A 169 7.25 11.79 3.99
N THR A 170 8.02 12.84 4.30
CA THR A 170 9.44 12.93 3.96
C THR A 170 10.24 11.78 4.57
N PHE A 171 9.98 11.44 5.84
CA PHE A 171 10.64 10.33 6.50
C PHE A 171 10.26 8.98 5.88
N SER A 172 8.96 8.77 5.67
CA SER A 172 8.44 7.51 5.12
C SER A 172 8.88 7.31 3.67
N GLU A 173 8.81 8.35 2.83
CA GLU A 173 9.28 8.34 1.45
C GLU A 173 10.78 8.09 1.37
N TYR A 174 11.59 8.80 2.17
CA TYR A 174 13.03 8.58 2.22
C TYR A 174 13.37 7.13 2.61
N GLY A 175 12.70 6.60 3.65
CA GLY A 175 12.85 5.21 4.06
C GLY A 175 12.51 4.23 2.94
N SER A 176 11.35 4.42 2.29
CA SER A 176 10.94 3.60 1.14
C SER A 176 11.90 3.66 -0.04
N ILE A 177 12.43 4.84 -0.37
CA ILE A 177 13.41 5.00 -1.46
C ILE A 177 14.71 4.29 -1.13
N VAL A 178 15.24 4.44 0.09
CA VAL A 178 16.48 3.76 0.50
C VAL A 178 16.32 2.24 0.44
N VAL A 179 15.21 1.71 0.96
CA VAL A 179 14.93 0.26 0.90
C VAL A 179 14.78 -0.19 -0.54
N TYR A 180 14.11 0.59 -1.38
CA TYR A 180 13.95 0.30 -2.80
C TYR A 180 15.31 0.27 -3.53
N ASP A 181 16.14 1.30 -3.36
CA ASP A 181 17.46 1.41 -3.99
C ASP A 181 18.38 0.25 -3.56
N ILE A 182 18.37 -0.13 -2.28
CA ILE A 182 19.11 -1.31 -1.77
C ILE A 182 18.60 -2.59 -2.43
N SER A 183 17.27 -2.75 -2.54
CA SER A 183 16.66 -3.94 -3.13
C SER A 183 16.98 -4.05 -4.63
N MET A 184 16.97 -2.92 -5.35
CA MET A 184 17.37 -2.84 -6.75
C MET A 184 18.82 -3.25 -6.96
N PHE A 185 19.72 -2.75 -6.10
CA PHE A 185 21.14 -3.13 -6.14
C PHE A 185 21.31 -4.63 -5.84
N GLY A 186 20.57 -5.16 -4.87
CA GLY A 186 20.53 -6.60 -4.59
C GLY A 186 20.09 -7.42 -5.80
N LEU A 187 18.98 -7.06 -6.45
CA LEU A 187 18.50 -7.75 -7.66
C LEU A 187 19.53 -7.68 -8.81
N PHE A 188 20.23 -6.56 -8.96
CA PHE A 188 21.29 -6.43 -9.95
C PHE A 188 22.45 -7.39 -9.69
N ILE A 189 22.94 -7.47 -8.44
CA ILE A 189 23.96 -8.45 -8.04
C ILE A 189 23.48 -9.87 -8.28
N MET A 190 22.22 -10.18 -7.93
CA MET A 190 21.62 -11.49 -8.15
C MET A 190 21.65 -11.88 -9.63
N THR A 191 21.30 -10.97 -10.55
CA THR A 191 21.38 -11.22 -11.99
C THR A 191 22.81 -11.46 -12.47
N MET A 192 23.79 -10.72 -11.94
CA MET A 192 25.21 -10.92 -12.29
C MET A 192 25.74 -12.27 -11.78
N MET A 193 25.42 -12.63 -10.54
CA MET A 193 25.79 -13.92 -9.96
C MET A 193 25.15 -15.09 -10.71
N HIS A 194 23.86 -14.99 -11.04
CA HIS A 194 23.17 -16.01 -11.85
C HIS A 194 23.83 -16.20 -13.21
N THR A 195 24.16 -15.09 -13.88
CA THR A 195 24.85 -15.11 -15.17
C THR A 195 26.22 -15.78 -15.06
N TYR A 196 27.00 -15.42 -14.04
CA TYR A 196 28.31 -16.03 -13.76
C TYR A 196 28.19 -17.55 -13.56
N PHE A 197 27.27 -18.00 -12.70
CA PHE A 197 27.08 -19.42 -12.44
C PHE A 197 26.58 -20.18 -13.67
N CYS A 198 25.71 -19.59 -14.50
CA CYS A 198 25.31 -20.21 -15.76
C CYS A 198 26.52 -20.43 -16.67
N ILE A 199 27.41 -19.44 -16.81
CA ILE A 199 28.62 -19.56 -17.63
C ILE A 199 29.57 -20.62 -17.06
N GLU A 200 29.79 -20.64 -15.75
CA GLU A 200 30.64 -21.65 -15.08
C GLU A 200 30.09 -23.07 -15.27
N TYR A 201 28.79 -23.25 -15.08
CA TYR A 201 28.15 -24.56 -15.26
C TYR A 201 28.16 -25.02 -16.72
N TYR A 202 28.12 -24.09 -17.67
CA TYR A 202 28.28 -24.40 -19.09
C TYR A 202 29.69 -24.91 -19.39
N PHE A 203 30.73 -24.25 -18.88
CA PHE A 203 32.12 -24.72 -19.06
C PHE A 203 32.41 -26.06 -18.39
N ASN A 204 31.63 -26.43 -17.37
CA ASN A 204 31.72 -27.71 -16.68
C ASN A 204 30.79 -28.81 -17.26
N ASP A 205 30.24 -28.60 -18.46
CA ASP A 205 29.33 -29.53 -19.15
C ASP A 205 28.09 -29.93 -18.34
N ARG A 206 27.66 -29.10 -17.38
CA ARG A 206 26.47 -29.35 -16.55
C ARG A 206 25.18 -28.81 -17.13
N ILE A 207 25.28 -27.78 -17.99
CA ILE A 207 24.15 -27.20 -18.70
C ILE A 207 24.47 -27.09 -20.19
N THR A 208 23.44 -27.16 -21.03
CA THR A 208 23.59 -26.97 -22.48
C THR A 208 23.68 -25.49 -22.82
N PHE A 209 24.27 -25.18 -23.99
CA PHE A 209 24.31 -23.82 -24.51
C PHE A 209 22.90 -23.21 -24.69
N ILE A 210 21.93 -24.06 -25.08
CA ILE A 210 20.53 -23.66 -25.24
C ILE A 210 19.95 -23.24 -23.89
N GLN A 211 20.13 -24.02 -22.83
CA GLN A 211 19.70 -23.67 -21.47
C GLN A 211 20.30 -22.35 -21.01
N MET A 212 21.59 -22.11 -21.27
CA MET A 212 22.23 -20.86 -20.88
C MET A 212 21.62 -19.64 -21.60
N ILE A 213 21.44 -19.73 -22.92
CA ILE A 213 20.88 -18.63 -23.73
C ILE A 213 19.42 -18.34 -23.39
N THR A 214 18.62 -19.34 -23.02
CA THR A 214 17.21 -19.15 -22.66
C THR A 214 17.05 -18.64 -21.23
N ASP A 215 17.83 -19.17 -20.29
CA ASP A 215 17.64 -18.92 -18.86
C ASP A 215 18.13 -17.53 -18.42
N ILE A 216 19.29 -17.08 -18.90
CA ILE A 216 19.85 -15.76 -18.53
C ILE A 216 18.87 -14.61 -18.86
N PRO A 217 18.32 -14.48 -20.08
CA PRO A 217 17.36 -13.43 -20.40
C PRO A 217 16.06 -13.56 -19.60
N MET A 218 15.53 -14.79 -19.41
CA MET A 218 14.30 -15.00 -18.66
C MET A 218 14.44 -14.65 -17.19
N PHE A 219 15.58 -14.99 -16.59
CA PHE A 219 15.92 -14.61 -15.23
C PHE A 219 16.04 -13.08 -15.09
N ALA A 220 16.75 -12.42 -16.01
CA ALA A 220 16.87 -10.95 -16.02
C ALA A 220 15.51 -10.25 -16.17
N ILE A 221 14.65 -10.77 -17.04
CA ILE A 221 13.26 -10.31 -17.23
C ILE A 221 12.46 -10.47 -15.93
N THR A 222 12.61 -11.60 -15.25
CA THR A 222 11.97 -11.88 -13.96
C THR A 222 12.46 -10.92 -12.88
N CYS A 223 13.77 -10.71 -12.74
CA CYS A 223 14.34 -9.74 -11.81
C CYS A 223 13.80 -8.33 -12.08
N ASN A 224 13.72 -7.90 -13.33
CA ASN A 224 13.14 -6.61 -13.69
C ASN A 224 11.66 -6.49 -13.28
N HIS A 225 10.88 -7.56 -13.43
CA HIS A 225 9.49 -7.56 -12.97
C HIS A 225 9.37 -7.52 -11.44
N VAL A 226 10.21 -8.28 -10.72
CA VAL A 226 10.28 -8.21 -9.24
C VAL A 226 10.64 -6.79 -8.79
N SER A 227 11.57 -6.14 -9.50
CA SER A 227 11.95 -4.74 -9.28
C SER A 227 10.75 -3.79 -9.36
N TYR A 228 9.85 -4.04 -10.31
CA TYR A 228 8.63 -3.28 -10.48
C TYR A 228 7.64 -3.52 -9.33
N LEU A 229 7.47 -4.78 -8.91
CA LEU A 229 6.61 -5.17 -7.79
C LEU A 229 7.08 -4.54 -6.46
N LEU A 230 8.40 -4.51 -6.24
CA LEU A 230 9.00 -3.82 -5.09
C LEU A 230 8.69 -2.32 -5.10
N GLY A 231 8.75 -1.67 -6.27
CA GLY A 231 8.39 -0.26 -6.39
C GLY A 231 6.91 0.00 -6.08
N HIS A 232 6.02 -0.89 -6.53
CA HIS A 232 4.60 -0.84 -6.14
C HIS A 232 4.43 -0.95 -4.62
N LEU A 233 5.05 -1.95 -3.98
CA LEU A 233 4.92 -2.18 -2.54
C LEU A 233 5.55 -1.05 -1.71
N LEU A 234 6.75 -0.59 -2.06
CA LEU A 234 7.50 0.37 -1.25
C LEU A 234 7.11 1.82 -1.51
N LEU A 235 6.80 2.22 -2.74
CA LEU A 235 6.53 3.63 -3.08
C LEU A 235 5.03 3.90 -3.15
N SER A 236 4.28 3.10 -3.90
CA SER A 236 2.84 3.35 -4.08
C SER A 236 2.03 3.10 -2.82
N ILE A 237 2.26 1.99 -2.11
CA ILE A 237 1.51 1.69 -0.88
C ILE A 237 1.95 2.64 0.25
N ASN A 238 3.21 3.06 0.26
CA ASN A 238 3.68 4.08 1.19
C ASN A 238 2.94 5.42 1.02
N PHE A 239 2.64 5.81 -0.22
CA PHE A 239 1.78 6.98 -0.44
C PHE A 239 0.34 6.75 0.06
N GLN A 240 -0.24 5.56 -0.12
CA GLN A 240 -1.55 5.24 0.47
C GLN A 240 -1.52 5.30 2.02
N LEU A 241 -0.39 4.92 2.63
CA LEU A 241 -0.15 5.06 4.06
C LEU A 241 -0.09 6.54 4.51
N PHE A 242 0.46 7.43 3.68
CA PHE A 242 0.33 8.87 3.89
C PHE A 242 -1.13 9.34 3.85
N LEU A 243 -1.94 8.88 2.89
CA LEU A 243 -3.37 9.24 2.83
C LEU A 243 -4.14 8.78 4.08
N ILE A 244 -3.85 7.59 4.60
CA ILE A 244 -4.43 7.12 5.87
C ILE A 244 -4.09 8.08 7.02
N GLU A 245 -2.82 8.47 7.14
CA GLU A 245 -2.39 9.37 8.21
C GLU A 245 -2.90 10.81 8.01
N PHE A 246 -3.14 11.23 6.76
CA PHE A 246 -3.83 12.46 6.41
C PHE A 246 -5.28 12.47 6.92
N PHE A 247 -6.10 11.46 6.57
CA PHE A 247 -7.48 11.34 7.07
C PHE A 247 -7.53 11.26 8.59
N LYS A 248 -6.61 10.49 9.19
CA LYS A 248 -6.48 10.39 10.65
C LYS A 248 -6.14 11.73 11.30
N SER A 249 -5.26 12.51 10.69
CA SER A 249 -4.88 13.83 11.19
C SER A 249 -6.05 14.80 11.14
N GLN A 250 -6.84 14.78 10.06
CA GLN A 250 -8.08 15.56 9.96
C GLN A 250 -9.11 15.14 11.02
N LEU A 251 -9.30 13.84 11.26
CA LEU A 251 -10.23 13.37 12.29
C LEU A 251 -9.76 13.76 13.70
N LYS A 252 -8.46 13.66 14.00
CA LYS A 252 -7.88 14.13 15.26
C LYS A 252 -8.07 15.63 15.45
N HIS A 253 -8.03 16.42 14.37
CA HIS A 253 -8.35 17.84 14.43
C HIS A 253 -9.79 18.08 14.88
N LEU A 254 -10.75 17.39 14.25
CA LEU A 254 -12.16 17.46 14.63
C LEU A 254 -12.39 17.03 16.08
N LEU A 255 -11.68 16.01 16.55
CA LEU A 255 -11.70 15.59 17.96
C LEU A 255 -11.18 16.69 18.91
N ARG A 256 -10.06 17.35 18.60
CA ARG A 256 -9.54 18.45 19.44
C ARG A 256 -10.49 19.63 19.49
N ILE A 257 -11.09 19.96 18.35
CA ILE A 257 -12.11 20.99 18.21
C ILE A 257 -13.33 20.66 19.10
N SER A 258 -13.79 19.41 19.12
CA SER A 258 -14.91 19.00 19.98
C SER A 258 -14.55 18.99 21.46
N GLN A 259 -13.31 18.64 21.83
CA GLN A 259 -12.82 18.71 23.20
C GLN A 259 -12.67 20.15 23.72
N PHE A 260 -12.18 21.08 22.89
CA PHE A 260 -12.07 22.48 23.28
C PHE A 260 -13.43 23.08 23.65
N MET A 261 -14.48 22.76 22.88
CA MET A 261 -15.85 23.20 23.17
C MET A 261 -16.44 22.63 24.46
N LEU A 262 -15.93 21.49 24.95
CA LEU A 262 -16.31 20.97 26.27
C LEU A 262 -15.67 21.77 27.41
N MET A 263 -14.45 22.29 27.20
CA MET A 263 -13.66 22.98 28.21
C MET A 263 -14.05 24.47 28.34
N ASP A 264 -14.36 25.14 27.24
CA ASP A 264 -14.57 26.61 27.20
C ASP A 264 -16.00 27.06 27.59
N TYR A 265 -16.67 26.29 28.47
CA TYR A 265 -18.05 26.57 28.87
C TYR A 265 -18.12 27.67 29.93
N ARG A 266 -18.03 28.94 29.51
CA ARG A 266 -18.46 30.09 30.32
C ARG A 266 -19.73 30.72 29.72
N PRO A 267 -20.85 30.77 30.46
CA PRO A 267 -22.14 31.16 29.89
C PRO A 267 -22.26 32.69 29.81
N THR A 268 -21.94 33.28 28.67
CA THR A 268 -22.43 34.63 28.30
C THR A 268 -23.50 34.50 27.20
N LYS A 269 -24.71 34.96 27.51
CA LYS A 269 -26.00 34.41 27.02
C LYS A 269 -26.35 34.57 25.53
N ARG A 270 -25.65 35.39 24.72
CA ARG A 270 -26.09 35.68 23.33
C ARG A 270 -25.05 35.36 22.25
N SER A 271 -23.79 35.77 22.45
CA SER A 271 -22.67 35.43 21.55
C SER A 271 -22.41 33.91 21.50
N TYR A 272 -22.55 33.24 22.65
CA TYR A 272 -22.37 31.80 22.78
C TYR A 272 -23.34 30.97 21.91
N TYR A 273 -24.59 31.39 21.76
CA TYR A 273 -25.58 30.64 20.98
C TYR A 273 -25.24 30.64 19.48
N LEU A 274 -24.89 31.81 18.94
CA LEU A 274 -24.47 31.95 17.54
C LEU A 274 -23.15 31.20 17.28
N ALA A 275 -22.17 31.36 18.17
CA ALA A 275 -20.90 30.64 18.08
C ALA A 275 -21.09 29.12 18.10
N LYS A 276 -22.01 28.62 18.95
CA LYS A 276 -22.36 27.20 19.03
C LYS A 276 -23.05 26.68 17.78
N GLN A 277 -24.00 27.42 17.21
CA GLN A 277 -24.69 26.99 15.98
C GLN A 277 -23.73 26.96 14.79
N LEU A 278 -22.88 27.98 14.67
CA LEU A 278 -21.82 28.04 13.66
C LEU A 278 -20.81 26.91 13.84
N PHE A 279 -20.40 26.63 15.08
CA PHE A 279 -19.55 25.49 15.41
C PHE A 279 -20.18 24.17 14.98
N TRP A 280 -21.43 23.91 15.38
CA TRP A 280 -22.10 22.65 15.08
C TRP A 280 -22.26 22.44 13.58
N SER A 281 -22.66 23.49 12.86
CA SER A 281 -22.75 23.47 11.40
C SER A 281 -21.39 23.20 10.74
N ASN A 282 -20.33 23.84 11.23
CA ASN A 282 -18.97 23.65 10.71
C ASN A 282 -18.42 22.26 11.01
N PHE A 283 -18.62 21.76 12.24
CA PHE A 283 -18.22 20.42 12.63
C PHE A 283 -18.95 19.37 11.80
N GLN A 284 -20.28 19.45 11.72
CA GLN A 284 -21.10 18.51 10.97
C GLN A 284 -20.69 18.47 9.50
N ARG A 285 -20.52 19.65 8.87
CA ARG A 285 -20.07 19.73 7.47
C ARG A 285 -18.71 19.07 7.26
N LYS A 286 -17.71 19.43 8.08
CA LYS A 286 -16.35 18.87 7.96
C LYS A 286 -16.30 17.37 8.23
N TYR A 287 -17.06 16.89 9.21
CA TYR A 287 -17.13 15.47 9.52
C TYR A 287 -17.79 14.67 8.38
N VAL A 288 -18.92 15.16 7.86
CA VAL A 288 -19.63 14.49 6.75
C VAL A 288 -18.76 14.45 5.50
N GLN A 289 -18.08 15.55 5.18
CA GLN A 289 -17.13 15.61 4.07
C GLN A 289 -15.99 14.60 4.25
N LEU A 290 -15.32 14.61 5.40
CA LEU A 290 -14.24 13.67 5.70
C LEU A 290 -14.72 12.21 5.65
N TYR A 291 -15.94 11.93 6.12
CA TYR A 291 -16.54 10.60 6.05
C TYR A 291 -16.82 10.17 4.61
N SER A 292 -17.39 11.04 3.77
CA SER A 292 -17.61 10.74 2.35
C SER A 292 -16.31 10.48 1.61
N GLU A 293 -15.26 11.27 1.86
CA GLU A 293 -13.94 11.09 1.26
C GLU A 293 -13.31 9.77 1.71
N THR A 294 -13.40 9.44 3.00
CA THR A 294 -12.86 8.18 3.55
C THR A 294 -13.57 6.96 2.97
N ILE A 295 -14.91 6.98 2.84
CA ILE A 295 -15.67 5.90 2.20
C ILE A 295 -15.30 5.78 0.72
N GLY A 296 -15.21 6.92 0.03
CA GLY A 296 -14.78 6.99 -1.36
C GLY A 296 -13.46 6.25 -1.52
N PHE A 297 -12.43 6.70 -0.82
CA PHE A 297 -11.09 6.10 -0.85
C PHE A 297 -11.11 4.61 -0.46
N ASN A 298 -11.86 4.21 0.59
CA ASN A 298 -12.00 2.82 1.01
C ASN A 298 -12.51 1.89 -0.10
N ARG A 299 -13.37 2.37 -1.01
CA ARG A 299 -13.91 1.54 -2.10
C ARG A 299 -12.83 0.94 -2.99
N THR A 300 -11.77 1.70 -3.27
CA THR A 300 -10.65 1.24 -4.10
C THR A 300 -9.56 0.62 -3.24
N PHE A 301 -9.22 1.28 -2.13
CA PHE A 301 -8.15 0.83 -1.23
C PHE A 301 -8.46 -0.50 -0.53
N SER A 302 -9.73 -0.82 -0.27
CA SER A 302 -10.13 -2.12 0.30
C SER A 302 -9.73 -3.31 -0.57
N ILE A 303 -9.70 -3.12 -1.90
CA ILE A 303 -9.22 -4.16 -2.84
C ILE A 303 -7.72 -4.37 -2.60
N VAL A 304 -6.94 -3.30 -2.53
CA VAL A 304 -5.49 -3.37 -2.26
C VAL A 304 -5.22 -4.05 -0.92
N LEU A 305 -5.94 -3.68 0.14
CA LEU A 305 -5.82 -4.29 1.46
C LEU A 305 -6.09 -5.80 1.44
N PHE A 306 -7.11 -6.25 0.70
CA PHE A 306 -7.43 -7.67 0.57
C PHE A 306 -6.30 -8.48 -0.06
N TYR A 307 -5.71 -7.96 -1.14
CA TYR A 307 -4.58 -8.63 -1.80
C TYR A 307 -3.34 -8.61 -0.92
N MET A 308 -3.03 -7.48 -0.27
CA MET A 308 -1.93 -7.38 0.68
C MET A 308 -2.09 -8.36 1.84
N GLU A 309 -3.31 -8.55 2.37
CA GLU A 309 -3.57 -9.54 3.41
C GLU A 309 -3.24 -10.95 2.93
N THR A 310 -3.77 -11.31 1.77
CA THR A 310 -3.62 -12.65 1.19
C THR A 310 -2.14 -12.95 0.94
N ILE A 311 -1.43 -11.99 0.34
CA ILE A 311 0.02 -12.02 0.14
C ILE A 311 0.76 -12.23 1.47
N SER A 312 0.45 -11.45 2.49
CA SER A 312 1.18 -11.53 3.76
C SER A 312 0.98 -12.87 4.49
N LYS A 313 -0.22 -13.45 4.38
CA LYS A 313 -0.56 -14.75 4.99
C LYS A 313 0.12 -15.92 4.25
N LEU A 314 0.16 -15.86 2.92
CA LEU A 314 0.91 -16.82 2.12
C LEU A 314 2.41 -16.72 2.41
N SER A 315 2.93 -15.50 2.46
CA SER A 315 4.35 -15.22 2.68
C SER A 315 4.86 -15.77 4.03
N ILE A 316 4.11 -15.57 5.13
CA ILE A 316 4.51 -16.14 6.44
C ILE A 316 4.41 -17.68 6.45
N LEU A 317 3.37 -18.25 5.83
CA LEU A 317 3.21 -19.70 5.73
C LEU A 317 4.35 -20.31 4.94
N MET A 318 4.64 -19.79 3.75
CA MET A 318 5.73 -20.26 2.89
C MET A 318 7.09 -20.04 3.53
N SER A 319 7.31 -18.92 4.22
CA SER A 319 8.53 -18.68 4.99
C SER A 319 8.74 -19.75 6.08
N THR A 320 7.69 -20.13 6.82
CA THR A 320 7.80 -21.18 7.85
C THR A 320 8.07 -22.56 7.24
N ILE A 321 7.42 -22.91 6.14
CA ILE A 321 7.65 -24.19 5.46
C ILE A 321 9.05 -24.23 4.86
N PHE A 322 9.46 -23.17 4.15
CA PHE A 322 10.77 -23.06 3.54
C PHE A 322 11.89 -23.13 4.58
N TYR A 323 11.75 -22.39 5.69
CA TYR A 323 12.68 -22.47 6.81
C TYR A 323 12.73 -23.88 7.41
N SER A 324 11.59 -24.58 7.51
CA SER A 324 11.55 -25.94 8.06
C SER A 324 12.36 -26.96 7.25
N LYS A 325 12.49 -26.76 5.93
CA LYS A 325 13.30 -27.60 5.03
C LYS A 325 14.80 -27.28 5.00
N GLN A 326 15.23 -26.13 5.51
CA GLN A 326 16.66 -25.79 5.50
C GLN A 326 17.42 -26.54 6.59
N ILE A 327 18.58 -27.08 6.20
CA ILE A 327 19.59 -27.68 7.07
C ILE A 327 20.67 -26.63 7.41
N HIS A 328 21.12 -25.88 6.40
CA HIS A 328 22.07 -24.77 6.54
C HIS A 328 21.48 -23.46 6.02
N MET A 329 21.87 -22.36 6.65
CA MET A 329 21.41 -21.02 6.29
C MET A 329 22.43 -20.34 5.38
N SER A 330 22.21 -20.42 4.06
CA SER A 330 22.97 -19.61 3.10
C SER A 330 22.52 -18.13 3.15
N VAL A 331 23.33 -17.24 2.56
CA VAL A 331 22.96 -15.82 2.40
C VAL A 331 21.66 -15.70 1.62
N TYR A 332 21.50 -16.48 0.55
CA TYR A 332 20.29 -16.53 -0.25
C TYR A 332 19.06 -16.94 0.56
N ASN A 333 19.15 -18.04 1.31
CA ASN A 333 18.07 -18.52 2.18
C ASN A 333 17.64 -17.45 3.19
N SER A 334 18.63 -16.80 3.79
CA SER A 334 18.41 -15.73 4.76
C SER A 334 17.71 -14.53 4.12
N THR A 335 18.16 -14.11 2.93
CA THR A 335 17.52 -12.99 2.20
C THR A 335 16.08 -13.31 1.77
N ALA A 336 15.81 -14.53 1.28
CA ALA A 336 14.46 -14.96 0.92
C ALA A 336 13.53 -14.97 2.14
N LEU A 337 14.00 -15.50 3.27
CA LEU A 337 13.22 -15.52 4.52
C LEU A 337 12.96 -14.12 5.06
N ILE A 338 13.96 -13.25 5.07
CA ILE A 338 13.80 -11.83 5.46
C ILE A 338 12.80 -11.15 4.53
N GLY A 339 12.89 -11.38 3.23
CA GLY A 339 11.94 -10.86 2.25
C GLY A 339 10.50 -11.28 2.55
N LEU A 340 10.27 -12.57 2.74
CA LEU A 340 8.94 -13.10 3.05
C LEU A 340 8.41 -12.63 4.41
N MET A 341 9.26 -12.52 5.43
CA MET A 341 8.85 -12.01 6.74
C MET A 341 8.60 -10.50 6.72
N SER A 342 9.35 -9.75 5.89
CA SER A 342 9.18 -8.31 5.76
C SER A 342 7.81 -7.93 5.19
N SER A 343 7.25 -8.72 4.27
CA SER A 343 5.90 -8.48 3.72
C SER A 343 4.83 -8.59 4.82
N PHE A 344 4.98 -9.57 5.72
CA PHE A 344 4.11 -9.75 6.88
C PHE A 344 4.24 -8.62 7.91
N CYS A 345 5.47 -8.22 8.23
CA CYS A 345 5.70 -7.08 9.12
C CYS A 345 5.12 -5.79 8.54
N TYR A 346 5.26 -5.58 7.23
CA TYR A 346 4.76 -4.41 6.53
C TYR A 346 3.24 -4.31 6.59
N THR A 347 2.51 -5.38 6.25
CA THR A 347 1.02 -5.37 6.33
C THR A 347 0.54 -5.19 7.76
N THR A 348 1.20 -5.82 8.73
CA THR A 348 0.88 -5.66 10.15
C THR A 348 1.07 -4.21 10.60
N CYS A 349 2.15 -3.55 10.18
CA CYS A 349 2.39 -2.13 10.49
C CYS A 349 1.31 -1.22 9.87
N LEU A 350 0.95 -1.49 8.62
CA LEU A 350 -0.10 -0.77 7.89
C LEU A 350 -1.45 -0.89 8.63
N TYR A 351 -1.82 -2.08 9.11
CA TYR A 351 -3.06 -2.26 9.88
C TYR A 351 -3.04 -1.58 11.23
N ALA A 352 -1.90 -1.62 11.94
CA ALA A 352 -1.77 -0.89 13.19
C ALA A 352 -2.12 0.59 13.00
N ARG A 353 -1.75 1.20 11.86
CA ARG A 353 -2.10 2.58 11.52
C ARG A 353 -3.57 2.76 11.16
N ILE A 354 -4.13 1.86 10.35
CA ILE A 354 -5.54 1.92 9.91
C ILE A 354 -6.52 1.86 11.10
N THR A 355 -6.25 0.99 12.07
CA THR A 355 -7.18 0.76 13.19
C THR A 355 -7.36 1.95 14.14
N ASP A 356 -6.48 2.96 14.05
CA ASP A 356 -6.63 4.18 14.84
C ASP A 356 -7.82 5.04 14.40
N LEU A 357 -8.18 5.02 13.12
CA LEU A 357 -9.27 5.84 12.57
C LEU A 357 -10.63 5.55 13.24
N PRO A 358 -11.12 4.29 13.27
CA PRO A 358 -12.36 3.97 13.97
C PRO A 358 -12.31 4.34 15.46
N SER A 359 -11.15 4.13 16.10
CA SER A 359 -10.99 4.45 17.52
C SER A 359 -11.09 5.95 17.81
N CYS A 360 -10.53 6.78 16.91
CA CYS A 360 -10.62 8.23 17.00
C CYS A 360 -12.06 8.71 16.72
N ASN A 361 -12.77 8.09 15.77
CA ASN A 361 -14.18 8.39 15.52
C ASN A 361 -15.03 8.07 16.75
N GLN A 362 -14.82 6.91 17.37
CA GLN A 362 -15.54 6.52 18.57
C GLN A 362 -15.30 7.49 19.74
N GLN A 363 -14.05 7.96 19.93
CA GLN A 363 -13.73 8.98 20.92
C GLN A 363 -14.41 10.32 20.61
N CYS A 364 -14.41 10.74 19.34
CA CYS A 364 -15.08 11.96 18.91
C CYS A 364 -16.58 11.87 19.18
N SER A 365 -17.19 10.74 18.86
CA SER A 365 -18.61 10.50 19.11
C SER A 365 -18.95 10.54 20.61
N ARG A 366 -18.14 9.89 21.47
CA ARG A 366 -18.29 9.95 22.94
C ARG A 366 -18.17 11.36 23.50
N THR A 367 -17.24 12.13 22.97
CA THR A 367 -16.99 13.53 23.37
C THR A 367 -18.22 14.39 23.06
N ILE A 368 -18.79 14.24 21.86
CA ILE A 368 -19.97 14.99 21.44
C ILE A 368 -21.23 14.52 22.16
N SER A 369 -21.40 13.22 22.39
CA SER A 369 -22.55 12.69 23.11
C SER A 369 -22.57 13.20 24.55
N TYR A 370 -21.41 13.26 25.22
CA TYR A 370 -21.28 13.87 26.54
C TYR A 370 -21.67 15.35 26.53
N TRP A 371 -21.20 16.11 25.53
CA TRP A 371 -21.57 17.52 25.35
C TRP A 371 -23.09 17.71 25.16
N LEU A 372 -23.73 16.90 24.32
CA LEU A 372 -25.19 16.96 24.10
C LEU A 372 -25.97 16.57 25.36
N ALA A 373 -25.58 15.50 26.07
CA ALA A 373 -26.22 15.08 27.31
C ALA A 373 -26.10 16.14 28.42
N ARG A 374 -24.99 16.86 28.46
CA ARG A 374 -24.82 17.98 29.39
C ARG A 374 -25.75 19.14 29.04
N GLN A 375 -26.03 19.37 27.77
CA GLN A 375 -26.93 20.43 27.32
C GLN A 375 -28.41 20.13 27.54
N THR A 376 -28.86 18.89 27.34
CA THR A 376 -30.25 18.51 27.57
C THR A 376 -30.66 18.73 29.03
N ARG A 377 -29.73 18.57 29.99
CA ARG A 377 -29.97 18.89 31.41
C ARG A 377 -30.28 20.37 31.69
N PHE A 378 -29.75 21.30 30.90
CA PHE A 378 -29.95 22.75 31.09
C PHE A 378 -31.05 23.34 30.19
N MET A 379 -31.52 22.60 29.19
CA MET A 379 -32.52 23.05 28.20
C MET A 379 -33.98 22.84 28.63
N ILE A 380 -34.25 22.47 29.89
CA ILE A 380 -35.60 22.27 30.45
C ILE A 380 -36.52 23.49 30.22
N TYR A 381 -35.97 24.69 29.96
CA TYR A 381 -36.72 25.95 29.87
C TYR A 381 -36.91 26.56 28.47
N ARG A 382 -36.43 25.98 27.34
CA ARG A 382 -36.73 26.54 26.00
C ARG A 382 -36.89 25.50 24.88
N PRO A 383 -37.90 25.65 23.99
CA PRO A 383 -38.19 24.68 22.95
C PRO A 383 -37.33 24.93 21.70
N GLN A 384 -36.20 24.23 21.58
CA GLN A 384 -35.49 24.05 20.31
C GLN A 384 -35.42 22.57 19.92
N TRP A 385 -36.57 21.90 20.01
CA TRP A 385 -36.73 20.47 19.74
C TRP A 385 -36.18 20.04 18.38
N ARG A 386 -36.39 20.84 17.31
CA ARG A 386 -35.89 20.51 15.97
C ARG A 386 -34.37 20.37 15.88
N GLN A 387 -33.62 21.29 16.52
CA GLN A 387 -32.15 21.23 16.49
C GLN A 387 -31.63 20.07 17.36
N SER A 388 -32.25 19.84 18.52
CA SER A 388 -31.93 18.71 19.40
C SER A 388 -32.16 17.36 18.72
N ILE A 389 -33.30 17.20 18.03
CA ILE A 389 -33.60 16.00 17.23
C ILE A 389 -32.56 15.82 16.13
N LYS A 390 -32.22 16.87 15.38
CA LYS A 390 -31.20 16.81 14.32
C LYS A 390 -29.83 16.41 14.86
N SER A 391 -29.39 16.96 16.00
CA SER A 391 -28.11 16.60 16.61
C SER A 391 -28.10 15.17 17.15
N ASN A 392 -29.21 14.73 17.76
CA ASN A 392 -29.32 13.37 18.26
C ASN A 392 -29.33 12.33 17.12
N LEU A 393 -30.06 12.60 16.03
CA LEU A 393 -30.03 11.77 14.84
C LEU A 393 -28.63 11.72 14.24
N PHE A 394 -27.96 12.87 14.09
CA PHE A 394 -26.58 12.91 13.60
C PHE A 394 -25.64 12.09 14.49
N MET A 395 -25.81 12.14 15.82
CA MET A 395 -25.01 11.33 16.74
C MET A 395 -25.26 9.83 16.61
N GLN A 396 -26.52 9.42 16.50
CA GLN A 396 -26.86 8.02 16.24
C GLN A 396 -26.25 7.55 14.92
N THR A 397 -26.29 8.39 13.88
CA THR A 397 -25.60 8.10 12.61
C THR A 397 -24.08 8.02 12.82
N MET A 398 -23.46 8.96 13.53
CA MET A 398 -22.03 8.97 13.79
C MET A 398 -21.54 7.75 14.58
N THR A 399 -22.32 7.26 15.56
CA THR A 399 -22.01 6.04 16.32
C THR A 399 -22.17 4.77 15.49
N ASN A 400 -23.14 4.76 14.57
CA ASN A 400 -23.46 3.57 13.77
C ASN A 400 -22.66 3.50 12.46
N ASN A 401 -22.10 4.63 12.02
CA ASN A 401 -21.29 4.69 10.81
C ASN A 401 -19.96 3.97 10.99
N GLN A 402 -19.64 3.09 10.04
CA GLN A 402 -18.33 2.45 9.92
C GLN A 402 -17.30 3.44 9.37
N PHE A 403 -16.80 4.32 10.23
CA PHE A 403 -15.74 5.28 9.88
C PHE A 403 -14.37 4.59 9.90
N GLY A 404 -13.86 4.22 8.73
CA GLY A 404 -12.57 3.56 8.59
C GLY A 404 -12.47 2.76 7.30
N PHE A 405 -11.63 1.74 7.31
CA PHE A 405 -11.32 0.92 6.13
C PHE A 405 -11.83 -0.52 6.29
N THR A 406 -12.13 -1.17 5.17
CA THR A 406 -12.48 -2.59 5.08
C THR A 406 -11.39 -3.35 4.34
N CYS A 407 -11.18 -4.60 4.71
CA CYS A 407 -10.31 -5.51 3.94
C CYS A 407 -11.16 -6.26 2.92
N GLY A 408 -11.29 -5.69 1.72
CA GLY A 408 -12.26 -6.13 0.73
C GLY A 408 -13.69 -6.20 1.32
N GLN A 409 -14.34 -7.35 1.12
CA GLN A 409 -15.64 -7.68 1.70
C GLN A 409 -15.54 -8.51 2.99
N LEU A 410 -14.33 -8.83 3.47
CA LEU A 410 -14.13 -9.79 4.55
C LEU A 410 -14.52 -9.21 5.91
N PHE A 411 -13.93 -8.07 6.28
CA PHE A 411 -14.16 -7.45 7.58
C PHE A 411 -13.80 -5.96 7.61
N PHE A 412 -14.40 -5.26 8.57
CA PHE A 412 -14.06 -3.89 8.92
C PHE A 412 -12.85 -3.85 9.86
N MET A 413 -11.87 -3.01 9.54
CA MET A 413 -10.60 -2.93 10.26
C MET A 413 -10.79 -2.22 11.60
N THR A 414 -10.81 -3.00 12.68
CA THR A 414 -10.88 -2.51 14.07
C THR A 414 -9.66 -2.95 14.86
N LYS A 415 -9.38 -2.29 16.00
CA LYS A 415 -8.30 -2.71 16.91
C LYS A 415 -8.45 -4.18 17.36
N PHE A 416 -9.68 -4.62 17.60
CA PHE A 416 -9.96 -6.01 17.93
C PHE A 416 -9.59 -6.96 16.80
N LYS A 417 -10.03 -6.67 15.56
CA LYS A 417 -9.67 -7.49 14.39
C LYS A 417 -8.17 -7.51 14.12
N TYR A 418 -7.47 -6.40 14.33
CA TYR A 418 -6.01 -6.39 14.24
C TYR A 418 -5.34 -7.32 15.26
N ILE A 419 -5.77 -7.28 16.53
CA ILE A 419 -5.25 -8.20 17.55
C ILE A 419 -5.58 -9.66 17.18
N GLU A 420 -6.79 -9.94 16.72
CA GLU A 420 -7.20 -11.27 16.26
C GLU A 420 -6.29 -11.79 15.13
N ILE A 421 -6.04 -10.97 14.10
CA ILE A 421 -5.15 -11.32 12.98
C ILE A 421 -3.72 -11.61 13.45
N LEU A 422 -3.22 -10.80 14.39
CA LEU A 422 -1.89 -10.97 14.98
C LEU A 422 -1.82 -12.27 15.81
N MET A 423 -2.85 -12.56 16.61
CA MET A 423 -2.96 -13.79 17.39
C MET A 423 -3.06 -15.04 16.52
N MET A 424 -3.77 -14.99 15.38
CA MET A 424 -3.84 -16.10 14.43
C MET A 424 -2.47 -16.46 13.83
N ASN A 425 -1.56 -15.49 13.73
CA ASN A 425 -0.20 -15.72 13.23
C ASN A 425 0.81 -16.07 14.33
N LEU A 426 0.44 -15.93 15.60
CA LEU A 426 1.33 -16.22 16.73
C LEU A 426 1.82 -17.67 16.75
N PRO A 427 1.02 -18.71 16.45
CA PRO A 427 1.51 -20.08 16.35
C PRO A 427 2.62 -20.26 15.30
N LEU A 428 2.51 -19.58 14.15
CA LEU A 428 3.54 -19.60 13.10
C LEU A 428 4.84 -18.93 13.56
N ILE A 429 4.72 -17.81 14.26
CA ILE A 429 5.87 -17.12 14.87
C ILE A 429 6.54 -18.01 15.93
N LEU A 430 5.75 -18.69 16.76
CA LEU A 430 6.27 -19.62 17.78
C LEU A 430 6.97 -20.84 17.15
N LEU A 431 6.43 -21.39 16.05
CA LEU A 431 7.09 -22.47 15.32
C LEU A 431 8.45 -22.03 14.76
N PHE A 432 8.52 -20.81 14.23
CA PHE A 432 9.77 -20.21 13.76
C PHE A 432 10.79 -20.05 14.89
N TYR A 433 10.35 -19.48 16.02
CA TYR A 433 11.17 -19.28 17.21
C TYR A 433 11.68 -20.62 17.79
N LYS A 434 10.80 -21.62 17.93
CA LYS A 434 11.17 -22.95 18.44
C LYS A 434 12.27 -23.59 17.60
N LYS A 435 12.16 -23.53 16.27
CA LYS A 435 13.18 -24.11 15.38
C LYS A 435 14.50 -23.36 15.51
N ILE A 436 14.50 -22.02 15.61
CA ILE A 436 15.72 -21.23 15.86
C ILE A 436 16.38 -21.68 17.18
N CYS A 437 15.64 -21.71 18.29
CA CYS A 437 16.21 -22.03 19.60
C CYS A 437 16.77 -23.47 19.69
N ILE A 438 16.09 -24.43 19.07
CA ILE A 438 16.56 -25.82 19.03
C ILE A 438 17.80 -25.95 18.12
N SER A 439 17.83 -25.23 17.00
CA SER A 439 19.01 -25.24 16.12
C SER A 439 20.24 -24.58 16.77
N SER A 440 20.04 -23.58 17.64
CA SER A 440 21.13 -22.92 18.38
C SER A 440 21.65 -23.72 19.56
N SER A 441 20.92 -24.73 20.06
CA SER A 441 21.37 -25.58 21.18
C SER A 441 22.14 -26.83 20.73
N ILE A 442 22.25 -27.05 19.42
CA ILE A 442 22.95 -28.21 18.83
C ILE A 442 24.38 -27.82 18.37
N TYR A 443 24.71 -26.53 18.41
CA TYR A 443 26.07 -25.99 18.34
C TYR A 443 26.52 -25.57 19.74
#